data_AF-A0A7W1I8T3-F1
#
_entry.id   AF-A0A7W1I8T3-F1
#
_cell.length_a   1.000
_cell.length_b   1.000
_cell.length_c   1.000
_cell.angle_alpha   90.00
_cell.angle_beta   90.00
_cell.angle_gamma   90.00
#
_symmetry.space_group_name_H-M   'P 1'
#
loop_
_entity.id
_entity.type
_entity.pdbx_description
1 polymer ?
#
loop_
_entity_poly.entity_id
_entity_poly.type
_entity_poly.pdbx_seq_one_letter_code
_entity_poly.pdbx_strand_id
1 'polypeptide(L)'
;GPLIAELLAEYASGNDAITERLAVGLSRSDPWSMWEVTQDLALGPHGESLTGIDFCYIEEGHPPGDKAEFFGAVHEFNDAHPDRALAILYHVGESFRDKTLESSVRWVQQAAELGAHRLGHAIALGIDPACYGEHDRSEAVSERRDQIDYDLAHAPGLASHGVAVDERALHDERRRLEALAPGAVIDHHYDARRLDEVRRRQDYAMERVVAAGAVVEVCPTSNRRIGAIYDPEHHPVHRFLDRGVPVVVGSDDPGIFGVTLAEEIDWVVAAADLGDEGRAELVDNGWRYRSEVMTGREKA
;
A
#
# COMPACT_ATOMS: atom_id res chain seq x y z
N GLY A 1 -1.30 27.21 7.60
CA GLY A 1 -0.87 28.41 6.87
C GLY A 1 0.54 28.80 7.26
N PRO A 2 0.75 29.77 8.17
CA PRO A 2 2.09 30.35 8.42
C PRO A 2 3.08 29.36 9.06
N LEU A 3 2.64 28.64 10.09
CA LEU A 3 3.50 27.70 10.84
C LEU A 3 4.04 26.56 9.96
N ILE A 4 3.23 26.05 9.04
CA ILE A 4 3.65 24.95 8.14
C ILE A 4 4.63 25.45 7.09
N ALA A 5 4.43 26.67 6.57
CA ALA A 5 5.36 27.30 5.64
C ALA A 5 6.71 27.65 6.31
N GLU A 6 6.69 28.08 7.57
CA GLU A 6 7.90 28.30 8.38
C GLU A 6 8.67 27.00 8.63
N LEU A 7 7.96 25.91 8.96
CA LEU A 7 8.56 24.58 9.09
C LEU A 7 9.20 24.13 7.76
N LEU A 8 8.50 24.29 6.63
CA LEU A 8 9.06 23.95 5.31
C LEU A 8 10.34 24.73 5.01
N ALA A 9 10.39 26.01 5.37
CA ALA A 9 11.60 26.82 5.19
C ALA A 9 12.76 26.33 6.07
N GLU A 10 12.48 25.90 7.30
CA GLU A 10 13.50 25.31 8.19
C GLU A 10 14.06 24.01 7.60
N TYR A 11 13.18 23.10 7.15
CA TYR A 11 13.58 21.84 6.50
C TYR A 11 14.38 22.07 5.22
N ALA A 12 13.94 23.00 4.36
CA ALA A 12 14.65 23.33 3.13
C ALA A 12 16.02 24.00 3.37
N SER A 13 16.24 24.56 4.56
CA SER A 13 17.51 25.19 4.96
C SER A 13 18.52 24.22 5.60
N GLY A 14 18.20 22.92 5.64
CA GLY A 14 18.97 21.86 6.30
C GLY A 14 20.44 21.73 5.88
N ASN A 15 21.21 21.01 6.71
CA ASN A 15 22.66 20.82 6.61
C ASN A 15 23.10 20.08 5.32
N ASP A 16 24.20 20.49 4.68
CA ASP A 16 24.73 19.98 3.39
C ASP A 16 24.91 18.45 3.28
N ALA A 17 24.82 17.72 4.39
CA ALA A 17 24.98 16.27 4.46
C ALA A 17 23.68 15.46 4.25
N ILE A 18 22.49 16.04 4.49
CA ILE A 18 21.20 15.35 4.41
C ILE A 18 20.23 16.20 3.60
N THR A 19 19.57 15.56 2.64
CA THR A 19 18.50 16.19 1.85
C THR A 19 17.16 15.67 2.34
N GLU A 20 16.40 16.51 3.03
CA GLU A 20 15.10 16.15 3.59
C GLU A 20 13.99 16.36 2.55
N ARG A 21 13.01 15.45 2.57
CA ARG A 21 11.81 15.49 1.75
C ARG A 21 10.61 15.15 2.61
N LEU A 22 9.50 15.81 2.31
CA LEU A 22 8.29 15.70 3.10
C LEU A 22 7.16 15.11 2.27
N ALA A 23 6.31 14.35 2.95
CA ALA A 23 5.00 13.95 2.47
C ALA A 23 3.94 14.44 3.47
N VAL A 24 2.85 15.02 2.97
CA VAL A 24 1.75 15.46 3.84
C VAL A 24 0.83 14.29 4.15
N GLY A 25 0.69 13.94 5.42
CA GLY A 25 -0.32 12.98 5.88
C GLY A 25 -1.72 13.56 5.75
N LEU A 26 -2.57 12.88 4.99
CA LEU A 26 -3.96 13.24 4.72
C LEU A 26 -4.91 12.32 5.50
N SER A 27 -6.08 12.87 5.82
CA SER A 27 -7.15 12.10 6.45
C SER A 27 -7.70 11.04 5.48
N ARG A 28 -7.84 9.81 5.96
CA ARG A 28 -8.52 8.74 5.23
C ARG A 28 -10.03 8.97 5.09
N SER A 29 -10.65 9.76 5.96
CA SER A 29 -12.08 10.08 5.87
C SER A 29 -12.36 11.24 4.92
N ASP A 30 -11.51 12.26 4.97
CA ASP A 30 -11.70 13.51 4.22
C ASP A 30 -10.34 14.11 3.83
N PRO A 31 -9.71 13.60 2.75
CA PRO A 31 -8.44 14.14 2.27
C PRO A 31 -8.57 15.55 1.68
N TRP A 32 -9.76 15.96 1.25
CA TRP A 32 -10.03 17.27 0.66
C TRP A 32 -9.81 18.41 1.66
N SER A 33 -10.05 18.16 2.94
CA SER A 33 -9.87 19.14 4.02
C SER A 33 -8.48 19.79 4.07
N MET A 34 -7.45 19.08 3.59
CA MET A 34 -6.06 19.56 3.55
C MET A 34 -5.56 19.81 2.12
N TRP A 35 -6.39 19.62 1.10
CA TRP A 35 -5.92 19.62 -0.29
C TRP A 35 -5.46 20.99 -0.77
N GLU A 36 -6.29 22.03 -0.59
CA GLU A 36 -5.94 23.40 -0.98
C GLU A 36 -4.65 23.85 -0.26
N VAL A 37 -4.53 23.54 1.03
CA VAL A 37 -3.31 23.83 1.79
C VAL A 37 -2.11 23.06 1.24
N THR A 38 -2.27 21.81 0.84
CA THR A 38 -1.19 21.00 0.25
C THR A 38 -0.73 21.58 -1.08
N GLN A 39 -1.66 22.02 -1.93
CA GLN A 39 -1.36 22.68 -3.19
C GLN A 39 -0.61 24.00 -2.97
N ASP A 40 -1.08 24.84 -2.03
CA ASP A 40 -0.41 26.10 -1.67
C ASP A 40 1.02 25.87 -1.18
N LEU A 41 1.25 24.82 -0.39
CA LEU A 41 2.59 24.47 0.10
C LEU A 41 3.49 23.94 -1.03
N ALA A 42 2.95 23.09 -1.92
CA ALA A 42 3.70 22.54 -3.05
C ALA A 42 4.09 23.63 -4.06
N LEU A 43 3.21 24.61 -4.31
CA LEU A 43 3.45 25.71 -5.25
C LEU A 43 4.19 26.90 -4.62
N GLY A 44 4.18 26.99 -3.30
CA GLY A 44 4.79 28.07 -2.53
C GLY A 44 6.32 28.00 -2.45
N PRO A 45 6.93 28.93 -1.69
CA PRO A 45 8.36 28.90 -1.39
C PRO A 45 8.75 27.57 -0.72
N HIS A 46 9.86 26.98 -1.17
CA HIS A 46 10.37 25.70 -0.69
C HIS A 46 9.50 24.46 -1.01
N GLY A 47 8.46 24.63 -1.82
CA GLY A 47 7.55 23.55 -2.21
C GLY A 47 8.22 22.39 -2.95
N GLU A 48 9.43 22.59 -3.51
CA GLU A 48 10.25 21.50 -4.06
C GLU A 48 10.59 20.40 -3.03
N SER A 49 10.61 20.75 -1.73
CA SER A 49 10.88 19.79 -0.65
C SER A 49 9.65 18.92 -0.32
N LEU A 50 8.45 19.35 -0.73
CA LEU A 50 7.23 18.57 -0.61
C LEU A 50 7.11 17.67 -1.85
N THR A 51 7.27 16.37 -1.64
CA THR A 51 7.39 15.38 -2.73
C THR A 51 6.27 14.37 -2.75
N GLY A 52 5.42 14.34 -1.73
CA GLY A 52 4.29 13.44 -1.72
C GLY A 52 3.18 13.80 -0.76
N ILE A 53 2.19 12.94 -0.77
CA ILE A 53 1.09 12.87 0.17
C ILE A 53 0.96 11.43 0.63
N ASP A 54 0.37 11.22 1.80
CA ASP A 54 0.17 9.87 2.34
C ASP A 54 -1.18 9.74 3.05
N PHE A 55 -1.70 8.53 3.10
CA PHE A 55 -2.92 8.16 3.82
C PHE A 55 -2.54 7.21 4.95
N CYS A 56 -2.17 7.76 6.10
CA CYS A 56 -1.71 6.98 7.26
C CYS A 56 -2.82 6.83 8.32
N TYR A 57 -2.46 6.34 9.51
CA TYR A 57 -3.39 6.05 10.62
C TYR A 57 -4.33 4.87 10.35
N ILE A 58 -5.49 4.81 11.02
CA ILE A 58 -6.42 3.67 11.01
C ILE A 58 -6.89 3.34 9.58
N GLU A 59 -6.45 2.20 9.05
CA GLU A 59 -6.84 1.69 7.73
C GLU A 59 -8.29 1.19 7.68
N GLU A 60 -8.76 0.56 8.76
CA GLU A 60 -10.07 -0.08 8.84
C GLU A 60 -11.22 0.90 8.53
N GLY A 61 -12.17 0.47 7.69
CA GLY A 61 -13.30 1.28 7.25
C GLY A 61 -13.00 2.33 6.18
N HIS A 62 -11.78 2.37 5.62
CA HIS A 62 -11.37 3.36 4.61
C HIS A 62 -10.80 2.70 3.35
N PRO A 63 -11.65 2.09 2.50
CA PRO A 63 -11.21 1.42 1.29
C PRO A 63 -10.53 2.40 0.31
N PRO A 64 -9.51 1.95 -0.45
CA PRO A 64 -8.87 2.76 -1.48
C PRO A 64 -9.83 3.26 -2.56
N GLY A 65 -10.88 2.49 -2.86
CA GLY A 65 -11.93 2.88 -3.82
C GLY A 65 -12.58 4.24 -3.52
N ASP A 66 -12.74 4.59 -2.24
CA ASP A 66 -13.30 5.89 -1.82
C ASP A 66 -12.37 7.08 -2.13
N LYS A 67 -11.15 6.80 -2.59
CA LYS A 67 -10.12 7.80 -2.91
C LYS A 67 -9.92 7.99 -4.40
N ALA A 68 -10.67 7.30 -5.26
CA ALA A 68 -10.52 7.40 -6.70
C ALA A 68 -10.63 8.84 -7.24
N GLU A 69 -11.62 9.61 -6.79
CA GLU A 69 -11.79 11.01 -7.20
C GLU A 69 -10.62 11.88 -6.72
N PHE A 70 -10.15 11.66 -5.49
CA PHE A 70 -9.03 12.42 -4.93
C PHE A 70 -7.71 12.09 -5.64
N PHE A 71 -7.45 10.81 -5.94
CA PHE A 71 -6.29 10.40 -6.75
C PHE A 71 -6.34 11.08 -8.13
N GLY A 72 -7.51 11.15 -8.75
CA GLY A 72 -7.73 11.91 -9.99
C GLY A 72 -7.29 13.37 -9.86
N ALA A 73 -7.69 14.07 -8.80
CA ALA A 73 -7.29 15.46 -8.57
C ALA A 73 -5.77 15.63 -8.32
N VAL A 74 -5.11 14.65 -7.68
CA VAL A 74 -3.65 14.67 -7.53
C VAL A 74 -2.95 14.46 -8.86
N HIS A 75 -3.44 13.54 -9.70
CA HIS A 75 -2.92 13.35 -11.06
C HIS A 75 -3.10 14.60 -11.93
N GLU A 76 -4.27 15.23 -11.88
CA GLU A 76 -4.52 16.52 -12.57
C GLU A 76 -3.57 17.63 -12.10
N PHE A 77 -3.29 17.70 -10.79
CA PHE A 77 -2.31 18.62 -10.24
C PHE A 77 -0.89 18.32 -10.74
N ASN A 78 -0.49 17.05 -10.76
CA ASN A 78 0.82 16.61 -11.24
C ASN A 78 1.03 16.92 -12.72
N ASP A 79 0.00 16.70 -13.55
CA ASP A 79 0.02 17.03 -14.97
C ASP A 79 0.14 18.54 -15.21
N ALA A 80 -0.54 19.35 -14.40
CA ALA A 80 -0.47 20.81 -14.47
C ALA A 80 0.86 21.37 -13.95
N HIS A 81 1.52 20.66 -13.03
CA HIS A 81 2.70 21.12 -12.31
C HIS A 81 3.78 20.02 -12.20
N PRO A 82 4.36 19.56 -13.33
CA PRO A 82 5.28 18.42 -13.32
C PRO A 82 6.51 18.63 -12.42
N ASP A 83 7.06 19.85 -12.36
CA ASP A 83 8.19 20.19 -11.48
C ASP A 83 7.82 20.27 -9.97
N ARG A 84 6.54 20.05 -9.65
CA ARG A 84 5.93 20.02 -8.31
C ARG A 84 5.01 18.82 -8.11
N ALA A 85 5.11 17.79 -8.94
CA ALA A 85 4.24 16.60 -8.91
C ALA A 85 4.36 15.78 -7.61
N LEU A 86 3.28 15.56 -6.88
CA LEU A 86 3.30 14.84 -5.60
C LEU A 86 3.14 13.34 -5.81
N ALA A 87 4.05 12.55 -5.24
CA ALA A 87 3.92 11.11 -5.18
C ALA A 87 2.77 10.76 -4.23
N ILE A 88 1.94 9.81 -4.65
CA ILE A 88 0.91 9.25 -3.79
C ILE A 88 1.53 8.07 -3.04
N LEU A 89 1.81 8.26 -1.76
CA LEU A 89 2.12 7.20 -0.83
C LEU A 89 0.79 6.72 -0.22
N TYR A 90 0.67 5.44 0.08
CA TYR A 90 -0.56 4.90 0.62
C TYR A 90 -0.31 3.71 1.54
N HIS A 91 -0.54 3.88 2.84
CA HIS A 91 -0.54 2.75 3.78
C HIS A 91 -1.73 1.84 3.50
N VAL A 92 -1.51 0.57 3.20
CA VAL A 92 -2.58 -0.39 2.87
C VAL A 92 -2.14 -1.82 3.09
N GLY A 93 -3.09 -2.67 3.44
CA GLY A 93 -2.86 -4.08 3.70
C GLY A 93 -2.06 -4.32 4.97
N GLU A 94 -1.99 -3.36 5.89
CA GLU A 94 -1.34 -3.50 7.19
C GLU A 94 -2.35 -3.97 8.25
N SER A 95 -3.56 -3.39 8.22
CA SER A 95 -4.70 -3.85 9.03
C SER A 95 -5.86 -4.34 8.17
N PHE A 96 -6.31 -5.54 8.51
CA PHE A 96 -7.40 -6.21 7.82
C PHE A 96 -8.22 -7.07 8.77
N ARG A 97 -8.61 -6.49 9.90
CA ARG A 97 -9.52 -7.12 10.87
C ARG A 97 -10.99 -6.93 10.52
N ASP A 98 -11.30 -5.92 9.72
CA ASP A 98 -12.64 -5.48 9.33
C ASP A 98 -13.12 -6.09 8.01
N LYS A 99 -12.28 -6.90 7.37
CA LYS A 99 -12.51 -7.44 6.02
C LYS A 99 -11.91 -8.82 5.82
N THR A 100 -12.33 -9.48 4.75
CA THR A 100 -11.78 -10.76 4.30
C THR A 100 -10.34 -10.63 3.81
N LEU A 101 -9.61 -11.74 3.75
CA LEU A 101 -8.26 -11.77 3.17
C LEU A 101 -8.28 -11.35 1.69
N GLU A 102 -9.29 -11.77 0.94
CA GLU A 102 -9.50 -11.41 -0.47
C GLU A 102 -9.67 -9.90 -0.63
N SER A 103 -10.54 -9.29 0.18
CA SER A 103 -10.74 -7.85 0.23
C SER A 103 -9.47 -7.09 0.59
N SER A 104 -8.66 -7.64 1.49
CA SER A 104 -7.36 -7.06 1.88
C SER A 104 -6.36 -7.05 0.73
N VAL A 105 -6.27 -8.15 -0.02
CA VAL A 105 -5.45 -8.25 -1.23
C VAL A 105 -5.95 -7.28 -2.29
N ARG A 106 -7.28 -7.20 -2.49
CA ARG A 106 -7.92 -6.26 -3.41
C ARG A 106 -7.59 -4.82 -3.07
N TRP A 107 -7.61 -4.41 -1.80
CA TRP A 107 -7.29 -3.04 -1.39
C TRP A 107 -5.88 -2.64 -1.80
N VAL A 108 -4.89 -3.50 -1.55
CA VAL A 108 -3.49 -3.23 -1.95
C VAL A 108 -3.40 -3.06 -3.48
N GLN A 109 -4.00 -3.97 -4.23
CA GLN A 109 -4.01 -3.88 -5.69
C GLN A 109 -4.73 -2.62 -6.18
N GLN A 110 -5.90 -2.32 -5.63
CA GLN A 110 -6.71 -1.16 -6.03
C GLN A 110 -5.96 0.15 -5.77
N ALA A 111 -5.25 0.28 -4.64
CA ALA A 111 -4.43 1.44 -4.36
C ALA A 111 -3.35 1.65 -5.45
N ALA A 112 -2.65 0.58 -5.85
CA ALA A 112 -1.69 0.63 -6.95
C ALA A 112 -2.35 1.01 -8.28
N GLU A 113 -3.46 0.37 -8.65
CA GLU A 113 -4.16 0.61 -9.93
C GLU A 113 -4.80 2.01 -10.02
N LEU A 114 -5.10 2.64 -8.89
CA LEU A 114 -5.51 4.06 -8.85
C LEU A 114 -4.31 5.02 -9.08
N GLY A 115 -3.07 4.53 -8.97
CA GLY A 115 -1.85 5.32 -9.18
C GLY A 115 -1.11 5.67 -7.89
N ALA A 116 -1.28 4.89 -6.81
CA ALA A 116 -0.34 4.97 -5.69
C ALA A 116 1.06 4.59 -6.18
N HIS A 117 2.04 5.45 -5.91
CA HIS A 117 3.41 5.25 -6.33
C HIS A 117 4.15 4.34 -5.36
N ARG A 118 3.88 4.50 -4.05
CA ARG A 118 4.51 3.72 -2.97
C ARG A 118 3.43 3.19 -2.02
N LEU A 119 3.47 1.90 -1.73
CA LEU A 119 2.51 1.20 -0.87
C LEU A 119 3.16 0.90 0.48
N GLY A 120 2.66 1.52 1.54
CA GLY A 120 3.11 1.27 2.90
C GLY A 120 2.71 -0.13 3.36
N HIS A 121 3.69 -0.94 3.77
CA HIS A 121 3.59 -2.29 4.33
C HIS A 121 3.11 -3.37 3.34
N ALA A 122 1.89 -3.25 2.81
CA ALA A 122 1.26 -4.23 1.92
C ALA A 122 1.26 -5.68 2.46
N ILE A 123 1.26 -5.89 3.78
CA ILE A 123 1.40 -7.22 4.41
C ILE A 123 0.41 -8.23 3.83
N ALA A 124 -0.85 -7.83 3.67
CA ALA A 124 -1.93 -8.65 3.14
C ALA A 124 -1.59 -9.30 1.78
N LEU A 125 -0.70 -8.70 1.00
CA LEU A 125 -0.29 -9.18 -0.31
C LEU A 125 0.76 -10.30 -0.25
N GLY A 126 1.59 -10.35 0.80
CA GLY A 126 2.73 -11.27 0.88
C GLY A 126 2.68 -12.26 2.04
N ILE A 127 1.83 -12.07 3.05
CA ILE A 127 1.73 -12.98 4.19
C ILE A 127 1.13 -14.33 3.75
N ASP A 128 1.72 -15.46 4.16
CA ASP A 128 1.15 -16.76 3.84
C ASP A 128 -0.20 -16.94 4.56
N PRO A 129 -1.33 -17.05 3.84
CA PRO A 129 -2.64 -17.20 4.47
C PRO A 129 -2.72 -18.43 5.40
N ALA A 130 -1.91 -19.46 5.15
CA ALA A 130 -1.88 -20.65 5.99
C ALA A 130 -1.44 -20.38 7.44
N CYS A 131 -0.75 -19.26 7.72
CA CYS A 131 -0.33 -18.91 9.08
C CYS A 131 -1.53 -18.67 10.02
N TYR A 132 -2.72 -18.40 9.48
CA TYR A 132 -3.93 -18.18 10.26
C TYR A 132 -4.68 -19.47 10.62
N GLY A 133 -4.35 -20.60 9.97
CA GLY A 133 -5.11 -21.85 10.12
C GLY A 133 -6.58 -21.71 9.72
N GLU A 134 -7.41 -22.69 10.12
CA GLU A 134 -8.85 -22.64 9.92
C GLU A 134 -9.48 -21.59 10.83
N HIS A 135 -10.25 -20.66 10.25
CA HIS A 135 -10.83 -19.54 10.99
C HIS A 135 -12.03 -18.94 10.25
N ASP A 136 -12.75 -18.05 10.93
CA ASP A 136 -13.80 -17.24 10.32
C ASP A 136 -13.34 -15.78 10.27
N ARG A 137 -13.73 -15.06 9.21
CA ARG A 137 -13.62 -13.60 9.13
C ARG A 137 -14.95 -13.02 8.70
N SER A 138 -15.13 -11.74 8.98
CA SER A 138 -16.34 -11.03 8.59
C SER A 138 -15.99 -9.78 7.79
N GLU A 139 -16.91 -9.36 6.94
CA GLU A 139 -16.82 -8.09 6.23
C GLU A 139 -18.22 -7.46 6.07
N ALA A 140 -18.25 -6.16 5.78
CA ALA A 140 -19.49 -5.46 5.48
C ALA A 140 -20.11 -5.94 4.16
N VAL A 141 -21.43 -5.90 4.03
CA VAL A 141 -22.14 -6.19 2.77
C VAL A 141 -21.63 -5.32 1.63
N SER A 142 -21.34 -4.04 1.87
CA SER A 142 -20.74 -3.16 0.85
C SER A 142 -19.37 -3.69 0.39
N GLU A 143 -18.53 -4.09 1.34
CA GLU A 143 -17.19 -4.62 1.05
C GLU A 143 -17.27 -5.92 0.23
N ARG A 144 -18.19 -6.83 0.60
CA ARG A 144 -18.42 -8.06 -0.16
C ARG A 144 -18.89 -7.78 -1.58
N ARG A 145 -19.75 -6.78 -1.78
CA ARG A 145 -20.22 -6.38 -3.11
C ARG A 145 -19.07 -5.86 -3.97
N ASP A 146 -18.19 -5.05 -3.39
CA ASP A 146 -17.01 -4.54 -4.10
C ASP A 146 -16.02 -5.67 -4.43
N GLN A 147 -15.87 -6.67 -3.55
CA GLN A 147 -15.08 -7.86 -3.83
C GLN A 147 -15.66 -8.69 -4.98
N ILE A 148 -16.99 -8.81 -5.06
CA ILE A 148 -17.66 -9.49 -6.18
C ILE A 148 -17.43 -8.72 -7.49
N ASP A 149 -17.58 -7.40 -7.47
CA ASP A 149 -17.38 -6.56 -8.67
C ASP A 149 -15.93 -6.65 -9.16
N TYR A 150 -14.96 -6.71 -8.25
CA TYR A 150 -13.56 -6.99 -8.55
C TYR A 150 -13.36 -8.38 -9.17
N ASP A 151 -13.89 -9.44 -8.56
CA ASP A 151 -13.73 -10.82 -9.05
C ASP A 151 -14.28 -10.98 -10.46
N LEU A 152 -15.44 -10.36 -10.75
CA LEU A 152 -16.06 -10.37 -12.07
C LEU A 152 -15.21 -9.60 -13.09
N ALA A 153 -14.72 -8.42 -12.74
CA ALA A 153 -13.89 -7.63 -13.64
C ALA A 153 -12.54 -8.30 -13.94
N HIS A 154 -11.99 -9.04 -12.97
CA HIS A 154 -10.65 -9.62 -13.03
C HIS A 154 -10.66 -11.13 -13.33
N ALA A 155 -11.82 -11.69 -13.67
CA ALA A 155 -12.01 -13.13 -13.88
C ALA A 155 -10.98 -13.77 -14.82
N PRO A 156 -10.61 -13.18 -15.99
CA PRO A 156 -9.59 -13.78 -16.85
C PRO A 156 -8.20 -13.86 -16.21
N GLY A 157 -7.79 -12.83 -15.46
CA GLY A 157 -6.49 -12.79 -14.79
C GLY A 157 -6.43 -13.68 -13.54
N LEU A 158 -7.52 -13.72 -12.78
CA LEU A 158 -7.68 -14.67 -11.69
C LEU A 158 -7.62 -16.13 -12.19
N ALA A 159 -8.26 -16.42 -13.32
CA ALA A 159 -8.23 -17.74 -13.92
C ALA A 159 -6.83 -18.17 -14.37
N SER A 160 -5.99 -17.25 -14.88
CA SER A 160 -4.60 -17.57 -15.25
C SER A 160 -3.73 -17.94 -14.04
N HIS A 161 -4.16 -17.56 -12.83
CA HIS A 161 -3.53 -17.92 -11.56
C HIS A 161 -4.21 -19.11 -10.85
N GLY A 162 -5.16 -19.76 -11.53
CA GLY A 162 -5.88 -20.93 -11.01
C GLY A 162 -7.00 -20.59 -10.02
N VAL A 163 -7.49 -19.35 -10.02
CA VAL A 163 -8.67 -18.92 -9.25
C VAL A 163 -9.87 -18.93 -10.19
N ALA A 164 -10.78 -19.88 -9.99
CA ALA A 164 -11.97 -20.01 -10.83
C ALA A 164 -13.07 -19.04 -10.35
N VAL A 165 -13.52 -18.15 -11.23
CA VAL A 165 -14.63 -17.23 -10.95
C VAL A 165 -15.92 -17.79 -11.53
N ASP A 166 -16.85 -18.21 -10.66
CA ASP A 166 -18.21 -18.58 -11.07
C ASP A 166 -19.08 -17.33 -11.19
N GLU A 167 -19.04 -16.71 -12.37
CA GLU A 167 -19.74 -15.45 -12.65
C GLU A 167 -21.24 -15.52 -12.34
N ARG A 168 -21.88 -16.66 -12.62
CA ARG A 168 -23.32 -16.83 -12.37
C ARG A 168 -23.60 -16.80 -10.87
N ALA A 169 -22.84 -17.58 -10.09
CA ALA A 169 -22.99 -17.62 -8.64
C ALA A 169 -22.71 -16.26 -8.01
N LEU A 170 -21.68 -15.54 -8.48
CA LEU A 170 -21.36 -14.20 -7.99
C LEU A 170 -22.45 -13.18 -8.33
N HIS A 171 -23.03 -13.21 -9.53
CA HIS A 171 -24.16 -12.34 -9.87
C HIS A 171 -25.42 -12.65 -9.03
N ASP A 172 -25.69 -13.93 -8.76
CA ASP A 172 -26.78 -14.34 -7.87
C ASP A 172 -26.54 -13.89 -6.42
N GLU A 173 -25.31 -14.01 -5.92
CA GLU A 173 -24.92 -13.48 -4.60
C GLU A 173 -25.08 -11.96 -4.54
N ARG A 174 -24.53 -11.23 -5.51
CA ARG A 174 -24.60 -9.77 -5.57
C ARG A 174 -26.04 -9.26 -5.51
N ARG A 175 -26.97 -9.85 -6.27
CA ARG A 175 -28.40 -9.50 -6.23
C ARG A 175 -29.04 -9.74 -4.86
N ARG A 176 -28.64 -10.79 -4.14
CA ARG A 176 -29.13 -11.05 -2.78
C ARG A 176 -28.62 -9.99 -1.81
N LEU A 177 -27.35 -9.58 -1.95
CA LEU A 177 -26.72 -8.57 -1.11
C LEU A 177 -27.31 -7.16 -1.29
N GLU A 178 -27.84 -6.84 -2.47
CA GLU A 178 -28.55 -5.56 -2.71
C GLU A 178 -29.78 -5.37 -1.82
N ALA A 179 -30.38 -6.46 -1.30
CA ALA A 179 -31.51 -6.40 -0.39
C ALA A 179 -31.10 -6.16 1.08
N LEU A 180 -29.80 -6.16 1.40
CA LEU A 180 -29.27 -5.97 2.75
C LEU A 180 -28.72 -4.56 2.96
N ALA A 181 -28.68 -4.12 4.21
CA ALA A 181 -28.05 -2.84 4.55
C ALA A 181 -26.54 -2.90 4.25
N PRO A 182 -25.92 -1.85 3.67
CA PRO A 182 -24.49 -1.86 3.33
C PRO A 182 -23.56 -2.21 4.49
N GLY A 183 -23.87 -1.73 5.69
CA GLY A 183 -23.10 -2.01 6.91
C GLY A 183 -23.50 -3.29 7.65
N ALA A 184 -24.42 -4.11 7.12
CA ALA A 184 -24.66 -5.43 7.68
C ALA A 184 -23.42 -6.31 7.47
N VAL A 185 -23.20 -7.27 8.36
CA VAL A 185 -22.00 -8.11 8.39
C VAL A 185 -22.27 -9.47 7.77
N ILE A 186 -21.31 -9.99 7.02
CA ILE A 186 -21.30 -11.34 6.44
C ILE A 186 -20.08 -12.08 6.96
N ASP A 187 -20.27 -13.34 7.33
CA ASP A 187 -19.21 -14.23 7.80
C ASP A 187 -18.71 -15.16 6.69
N HIS A 188 -17.41 -15.41 6.71
CA HIS A 188 -16.67 -16.19 5.74
C HIS A 188 -15.77 -17.18 6.48
N HIS A 189 -16.06 -18.47 6.27
CA HIS A 189 -15.22 -19.54 6.76
C HIS A 189 -14.00 -19.76 5.84
N TYR A 190 -12.84 -19.98 6.45
CA TYR A 190 -11.58 -20.30 5.78
C TYR A 190 -11.13 -21.69 6.15
N ASP A 191 -11.17 -22.58 5.16
CA ASP A 191 -10.51 -23.88 5.19
C ASP A 191 -9.19 -23.83 4.40
N ALA A 192 -8.44 -24.94 4.40
CA ALA A 192 -7.18 -25.03 3.67
C ALA A 192 -7.31 -24.74 2.17
N ARG A 193 -8.48 -25.04 1.56
CA ARG A 193 -8.72 -24.79 0.13
C ARG A 193 -8.86 -23.31 -0.15
N ARG A 194 -9.63 -22.59 0.67
CA ARG A 194 -9.81 -21.13 0.52
C ARG A 194 -8.51 -20.38 0.78
N LEU A 195 -7.71 -20.82 1.76
CA LEU A 195 -6.40 -20.23 2.02
C LEU A 195 -5.43 -20.41 0.83
N ASP A 196 -5.45 -21.56 0.15
CA ASP A 196 -4.70 -21.74 -1.10
C ASP A 196 -5.21 -20.82 -2.22
N GLU A 197 -6.52 -20.61 -2.31
CA GLU A 197 -7.09 -19.65 -3.27
C GLU A 197 -6.64 -18.20 -2.98
N VAL A 198 -6.63 -17.77 -1.71
CA VAL A 198 -6.10 -16.46 -1.30
C VAL A 198 -4.64 -16.31 -1.74
N ARG A 199 -3.82 -17.34 -1.57
CA ARG A 199 -2.42 -17.32 -2.00
C ARG A 199 -2.26 -17.10 -3.51
N ARG A 200 -3.16 -17.67 -4.32
CA ARG A 200 -3.18 -17.45 -5.78
C ARG A 200 -3.67 -16.03 -6.14
N ARG A 201 -4.63 -15.50 -5.38
CA ARG A 201 -5.09 -14.12 -5.51
C ARG A 201 -3.98 -13.12 -5.17
N GLN A 202 -3.18 -13.40 -4.15
CA GLN A 202 -1.97 -12.64 -3.82
C GLN A 202 -0.97 -12.63 -4.99
N ASP A 203 -0.72 -13.78 -5.62
CA ASP A 203 0.16 -13.86 -6.79
C ASP A 203 -0.33 -12.99 -7.95
N TYR A 204 -1.61 -13.09 -8.30
CA TYR A 204 -2.20 -12.23 -9.32
C TYR A 204 -2.07 -10.75 -8.94
N ALA A 205 -2.40 -10.39 -7.70
CA ALA A 205 -2.33 -9.01 -7.24
C ALA A 205 -0.91 -8.45 -7.23
N MET A 206 0.11 -9.25 -6.91
CA MET A 206 1.51 -8.83 -7.03
C MET A 206 1.88 -8.50 -8.48
N GLU A 207 1.46 -9.31 -9.45
CA GLU A 207 1.67 -9.00 -10.88
C GLU A 207 0.99 -7.68 -11.27
N ARG A 208 -0.21 -7.42 -10.75
CA ARG A 208 -0.95 -6.18 -11.00
C ARG A 208 -0.28 -4.96 -10.36
N VAL A 209 0.24 -5.08 -9.14
CA VAL A 209 1.00 -4.04 -8.45
C VAL A 209 2.26 -3.69 -9.23
N VAL A 210 3.02 -4.70 -9.71
CA VAL A 210 4.20 -4.49 -10.56
C VAL A 210 3.81 -3.81 -11.88
N ALA A 211 2.73 -4.27 -12.52
CA ALA A 211 2.26 -3.69 -13.78
C ALA A 211 1.78 -2.23 -13.63
N ALA A 212 1.26 -1.86 -12.46
CA ALA A 212 0.89 -0.49 -12.13
C ALA A 212 2.11 0.41 -11.83
N GLY A 213 3.31 -0.18 -11.69
CA GLY A 213 4.54 0.56 -11.41
C GLY A 213 4.70 0.97 -9.94
N ALA A 214 3.93 0.40 -9.02
CA ALA A 214 4.03 0.70 -7.60
C ALA A 214 5.19 -0.08 -6.93
N VAL A 215 5.80 0.53 -5.91
CA VAL A 215 6.80 -0.09 -5.04
C VAL A 215 6.22 -0.35 -3.65
N VAL A 216 6.66 -1.41 -2.97
CA VAL A 216 6.25 -1.71 -1.58
C VAL A 216 7.30 -1.19 -0.61
N GLU A 217 6.85 -0.44 0.40
CA GLU A 217 7.66 -0.01 1.54
C GLU A 217 7.61 -1.07 2.64
N VAL A 218 8.71 -1.79 2.81
CA VAL A 218 8.84 -2.86 3.79
C VAL A 218 9.46 -2.29 5.06
N CYS A 219 8.74 -2.41 6.19
CA CYS A 219 9.18 -1.90 7.49
C CYS A 219 9.24 -3.06 8.50
N PRO A 220 10.29 -3.91 8.46
CA PRO A 220 10.30 -5.20 9.14
C PRO A 220 9.91 -5.17 10.61
N THR A 221 10.52 -4.30 11.43
CA THR A 221 10.20 -4.25 12.86
C THR A 221 8.75 -3.81 13.10
N SER A 222 8.24 -2.85 12.32
CA SER A 222 6.84 -2.45 12.39
C SER A 222 5.90 -3.58 11.99
N ASN A 223 6.15 -4.21 10.84
CA ASN A 223 5.36 -5.33 10.34
C ASN A 223 5.27 -6.48 11.37
N ARG A 224 6.38 -6.77 12.06
CA ARG A 224 6.43 -7.81 13.09
C ARG A 224 5.71 -7.41 14.38
N ARG A 225 5.80 -6.15 14.81
CA ARG A 225 5.23 -5.67 16.08
C ARG A 225 3.76 -5.27 15.98
N ILE A 226 3.36 -4.59 14.90
CA ILE A 226 2.00 -4.10 14.67
C ILE A 226 1.20 -5.12 13.85
N GLY A 227 1.77 -5.62 12.75
CA GLY A 227 1.16 -6.65 11.89
C GLY A 227 1.15 -8.06 12.49
N ALA A 228 1.71 -8.25 13.70
CA ALA A 228 1.77 -9.52 14.43
C ALA A 228 2.45 -10.68 13.67
N ILE A 229 3.43 -10.36 12.82
CA ILE A 229 4.25 -11.33 12.09
C ILE A 229 5.45 -11.72 12.96
N TYR A 230 5.31 -12.70 13.84
CA TYR A 230 6.36 -13.01 14.81
C TYR A 230 7.56 -13.75 14.20
N ASP A 231 7.29 -14.64 13.26
CA ASP A 231 8.27 -15.50 12.62
C ASP A 231 8.83 -14.83 11.35
N PRO A 232 10.16 -14.56 11.28
CA PRO A 232 10.80 -14.02 10.10
C PRO A 232 10.58 -14.83 8.82
N GLU A 233 10.41 -16.15 8.90
CA GLU A 233 10.18 -17.01 7.73
C GLU A 233 8.83 -16.73 7.05
N HIS A 234 7.85 -16.20 7.81
CA HIS A 234 6.53 -15.84 7.30
C HIS A 234 6.43 -14.37 6.87
N HIS A 235 7.54 -13.63 6.88
CA HIS A 235 7.52 -12.23 6.52
C HIS A 235 7.22 -12.03 5.02
N PRO A 236 6.33 -11.10 4.64
CA PRO A 236 5.89 -10.93 3.25
C PRO A 236 7.01 -10.55 2.28
N VAL A 237 8.13 -10.03 2.79
CA VAL A 237 9.30 -9.64 1.97
C VAL A 237 9.83 -10.78 1.11
N HIS A 238 9.79 -12.02 1.59
CA HIS A 238 10.24 -13.19 0.82
C HIS A 238 9.42 -13.34 -0.46
N ARG A 239 8.09 -13.26 -0.34
CA ARG A 239 7.20 -13.36 -1.49
C ARG A 239 7.35 -12.17 -2.44
N PHE A 240 7.55 -10.96 -1.91
CA PHE A 240 7.78 -9.79 -2.75
C PHE A 240 9.02 -9.97 -3.61
N LEU A 241 10.14 -10.39 -3.02
CA LEU A 241 11.39 -10.64 -3.73
C LEU A 241 11.23 -11.79 -4.75
N ASP A 242 10.63 -12.91 -4.34
CA ASP A 242 10.39 -14.07 -5.21
C ASP A 242 9.51 -13.75 -6.43
N ARG A 243 8.56 -12.82 -6.27
CA ARG A 243 7.64 -12.37 -7.33
C ARG A 243 8.13 -11.16 -8.10
N GLY A 244 9.32 -10.64 -7.78
CA GLY A 244 9.88 -9.46 -8.44
C GLY A 244 9.10 -8.17 -8.17
N VAL A 245 8.38 -8.10 -7.04
CA VAL A 245 7.76 -6.86 -6.56
C VAL A 245 8.87 -5.93 -6.09
N PRO A 246 8.98 -4.70 -6.62
CA PRO A 246 9.94 -3.73 -6.13
C PRO A 246 9.73 -3.45 -4.65
N VAL A 247 10.82 -3.46 -3.88
CA VAL A 247 10.82 -3.16 -2.45
C VAL A 247 11.80 -2.06 -2.10
N VAL A 248 11.38 -1.18 -1.20
CA VAL A 248 12.25 -0.24 -0.46
C VAL A 248 12.11 -0.52 1.02
N VAL A 249 13.21 -0.45 1.75
CA VAL A 249 13.21 -0.71 3.20
C VAL A 249 13.04 0.60 3.95
N GLY A 250 12.11 0.64 4.91
CA GLY A 250 11.85 1.76 5.80
C GLY A 250 11.98 1.36 7.27
N SER A 251 12.18 2.34 8.15
CA SER A 251 12.20 2.14 9.61
C SER A 251 10.88 2.48 10.30
N ASP A 252 9.90 2.99 9.54
CA ASP A 252 8.61 3.47 10.04
C ASP A 252 8.78 4.49 11.18
N ASP A 253 8.48 4.13 12.42
CA ASP A 253 8.72 4.93 13.64
C ASP A 253 10.00 4.51 14.40
N PRO A 254 11.22 4.89 13.96
CA PRO A 254 12.47 4.39 14.55
C PRO A 254 12.61 4.73 16.04
N GLY A 255 12.07 5.88 16.47
CA GLY A 255 12.06 6.29 17.88
C GLY A 255 11.16 5.43 18.77
N ILE A 256 10.04 4.92 18.23
CA ILE A 256 9.12 4.03 18.96
C ILE A 256 9.68 2.61 18.98
N PHE A 257 10.22 2.15 17.85
CA PHE A 257 10.69 0.77 17.71
C PHE A 257 12.09 0.53 18.27
N GLY A 258 12.90 1.60 18.39
CA GLY A 258 14.28 1.53 18.86
C GLY A 258 15.19 0.86 17.84
N VAL A 259 15.01 1.21 16.56
CA VAL A 259 15.72 0.63 15.41
C VAL A 259 16.25 1.73 14.50
N THR A 260 17.29 1.41 13.74
CA THR A 260 17.86 2.24 12.68
C THR A 260 17.52 1.67 11.31
N LEU A 261 17.52 2.52 10.28
CA LEU A 261 17.34 2.04 8.89
C LEU A 261 18.38 0.99 8.48
N ALA A 262 19.62 1.12 8.96
CA ALA A 262 20.67 0.14 8.69
C ALA A 262 20.32 -1.25 9.26
N GLU A 263 19.79 -1.31 10.48
CA GLU A 263 19.35 -2.57 11.10
C GLU A 263 18.18 -3.19 10.35
N GLU A 264 17.23 -2.40 9.85
CA GLU A 264 16.11 -2.89 9.04
C GLU A 264 16.59 -3.47 7.70
N ILE A 265 17.53 -2.80 7.03
CA ILE A 265 18.16 -3.31 5.79
C ILE A 265 18.89 -4.62 6.07
N ASP A 266 19.74 -4.64 7.09
CA ASP A 266 20.52 -5.83 7.45
C ASP A 266 19.58 -7.00 7.84
N TRP A 267 18.43 -6.70 8.46
CA TRP A 267 17.40 -7.70 8.75
C TRP A 267 16.83 -8.32 7.46
N VAL A 268 16.46 -7.50 6.46
CA VAL A 268 15.93 -8.01 5.18
C VAL A 268 16.98 -8.85 4.46
N VAL A 269 18.23 -8.40 4.44
CA VAL A 269 19.35 -9.13 3.83
C VAL A 269 19.54 -10.50 4.47
N ALA A 270 19.51 -10.57 5.81
CA ALA A 270 19.65 -11.81 6.54
C ALA A 270 18.43 -12.72 6.37
N ALA A 271 17.22 -12.18 6.39
CA ALA A 271 15.99 -12.95 6.27
C ALA A 271 15.89 -13.63 4.89
N ALA A 272 16.22 -12.90 3.82
CA ALA A 272 16.09 -13.38 2.44
C ALA A 272 17.42 -13.90 1.83
N ASP A 273 18.45 -14.12 2.65
CA ASP A 273 19.77 -14.64 2.25
C ASP A 273 20.39 -13.91 1.04
N LEU A 274 20.31 -12.57 1.05
CA LEU A 274 20.65 -11.74 -0.11
C LEU A 274 22.15 -11.41 -0.25
N GLY A 275 22.92 -11.56 0.83
CA GLY A 275 24.34 -11.17 0.87
C GLY A 275 24.60 -9.69 0.56
N ASP A 276 25.87 -9.36 0.28
CA ASP A 276 26.31 -7.98 0.04
C ASP A 276 25.75 -7.38 -1.27
N GLU A 277 25.55 -8.20 -2.30
CA GLU A 277 24.99 -7.76 -3.58
C GLU A 277 23.53 -7.35 -3.43
N GLY A 278 22.69 -8.16 -2.78
CA GLY A 278 21.31 -7.76 -2.55
C GLY A 278 21.18 -6.65 -1.51
N ARG A 279 22.12 -6.52 -0.55
CA ARG A 279 22.20 -5.32 0.29
C ARG A 279 22.41 -4.05 -0.56
N ALA A 280 23.31 -4.10 -1.55
CA ALA A 280 23.55 -2.98 -2.45
C ALA A 280 22.31 -2.67 -3.30
N GLU A 281 21.59 -3.68 -3.80
CA GLU A 281 20.34 -3.49 -4.56
C GLU A 281 19.23 -2.86 -3.68
N LEU A 282 19.08 -3.27 -2.42
CA LEU A 282 18.11 -2.65 -1.51
C LEU A 282 18.42 -1.17 -1.26
N VAL A 283 19.71 -0.82 -1.14
CA VAL A 283 20.14 0.58 -1.03
C VAL A 283 19.88 1.34 -2.34
N ASP A 284 20.18 0.73 -3.49
CA ASP A 284 19.92 1.35 -4.80
C ASP A 284 18.43 1.56 -5.05
N ASN A 285 17.58 0.60 -4.66
CA ASN A 285 16.13 0.74 -4.71
C ASN A 285 15.64 1.97 -3.91
N GLY A 286 16.24 2.24 -2.76
CA GLY A 286 15.94 3.45 -1.97
C GLY A 286 16.17 4.75 -2.76
N TRP A 287 17.12 4.75 -3.70
CA TRP A 287 17.38 5.87 -4.61
C TRP A 287 16.50 5.85 -5.87
N ARG A 288 16.32 4.67 -6.46
CA ARG A 288 15.55 4.45 -7.70
C ARG A 288 14.06 4.76 -7.53
N TYR A 289 13.51 4.50 -6.34
CA TYR A 289 12.08 4.65 -6.05
C TYR A 289 11.77 5.85 -5.14
N ARG A 290 12.63 6.87 -5.11
CA ARG A 290 12.30 8.15 -4.48
C ARG A 290 11.07 8.78 -5.14
N SER A 291 10.28 9.50 -4.36
CA SER A 291 9.06 10.18 -4.81
C SER A 291 9.26 11.05 -6.05
N GLU A 292 10.39 11.75 -6.14
CA GLU A 292 10.73 12.60 -7.27
C GLU A 292 10.99 11.82 -8.57
N VAL A 293 11.61 10.65 -8.47
CA VAL A 293 11.83 9.76 -9.62
C VAL A 293 10.50 9.15 -10.06
N MET A 294 9.72 8.66 -9.09
CA MET A 294 8.42 8.04 -9.30
C MET A 294 7.39 8.95 -9.97
N THR A 295 7.47 10.25 -9.69
CA THR A 295 6.59 11.28 -10.29
C THR A 295 7.15 11.88 -11.57
N GLY A 296 8.37 11.52 -11.96
CA GLY A 296 9.06 12.09 -13.11
C GLY A 296 9.63 13.49 -12.92
N ARG A 297 9.66 14.02 -11.67
CA ARG A 297 10.39 15.26 -11.34
C ARG A 297 11.88 15.13 -11.61
N GLU A 298 12.44 13.95 -11.32
CA GLU A 298 13.84 13.61 -11.50
C GLU A 298 14.00 12.38 -12.40
N LYS A 299 15.18 12.23 -13.01
CA LYS A 299 15.55 11.02 -13.72
C LYS A 299 16.11 9.99 -12.74
N ALA A 300 15.77 8.71 -12.98
CA ALA A 300 16.37 7.57 -12.31
C ALA A 300 17.88 7.48 -12.58
#